data_AF-A0A959UJM2-F1
#
_entry.id   AF-A0A959UJM2-F1
#
_cell.length_a   1.000
_cell.length_b   1.000
_cell.length_c   1.000
_cell.angle_alpha   90.00
_cell.angle_beta   90.00
_cell.angle_gamma   90.00
#
_symmetry.space_group_name_H-M   'P 1'
#
loop_
_entity.id
_entity.type
_entity.pdbx_description
1 polymer ?
#
loop_
_entity_poly.entity_id
_entity_poly.type
_entity_poly.pdbx_seq_one_letter_code
_entity_poly.pdbx_strand_id
1 'polypeptide(L)'
;GRNEKIYSFPQFLNSHYISDEEPGFSKLFSSVVSGVNVFIFFFLLAAQFVAMASLLKFAFVIDYIPAAIISCLVVITYTAFAGLSGVIITDLLQFIIIVIMIILIFIPGINYDTEGLTKLTELPANFLNGTYYGWAFLIALPLFLSPSVLIRMDIWQRILA
;
A
#
# COMPACT_ATOMS: atom_id res chain seq x y z
N GLY A 1 17.31 -11.47 -13.10
CA GLY A 1 17.07 -10.31 -12.22
C GLY A 1 18.05 -9.18 -12.47
N ARG A 2 19.06 -8.99 -11.61
CA ARG A 2 20.04 -7.88 -11.73
C ARG A 2 20.89 -7.91 -13.01
N ASN A 3 21.19 -9.10 -13.53
CA ASN A 3 21.94 -9.27 -14.78
C ASN A 3 21.10 -9.04 -16.05
N GLU A 4 19.76 -8.94 -15.94
CA GLU A 4 18.84 -8.87 -17.09
C GLU A 4 18.04 -7.55 -17.15
N LYS A 5 18.26 -6.59 -16.23
CA LYS A 5 17.61 -5.27 -16.22
C LYS A 5 16.07 -5.32 -16.31
N ILE A 6 15.45 -6.25 -15.59
CA ILE A 6 13.99 -6.43 -15.56
C ILE A 6 13.42 -5.60 -14.41
N TYR A 7 12.72 -4.50 -14.69
CA TYR A 7 12.25 -3.55 -13.66
C TYR A 7 10.75 -3.67 -13.33
N SER A 8 10.04 -4.58 -13.98
CA SER A 8 8.59 -4.77 -13.77
C SER A 8 8.16 -6.21 -14.05
N PHE A 9 7.07 -6.65 -13.42
CA PHE A 9 6.50 -7.97 -13.63
C PHE A 9 6.10 -8.26 -15.09
N PRO A 10 5.50 -7.33 -15.86
CA PRO A 10 5.23 -7.56 -17.28
C PRO A 10 6.51 -7.80 -18.09
N GLN A 11 7.58 -7.06 -17.78
CA GLN A 11 8.88 -7.26 -18.43
C GLN A 11 9.49 -8.62 -18.06
N PHE A 12 9.31 -9.08 -16.81
CA PHE A 12 9.69 -10.42 -16.38
C PHE A 12 8.96 -11.49 -17.19
N LEU A 13 7.62 -11.40 -17.27
CA LEU A 13 6.80 -12.34 -18.04
C LEU A 13 7.19 -12.36 -19.52
N ASN A 14 7.43 -11.19 -20.10
CA ASN A 14 7.86 -11.09 -21.49
C ASN A 14 9.21 -11.78 -21.71
N SER A 15 10.19 -11.55 -20.84
CA SER A 15 11.52 -12.14 -20.98
C SER A 15 11.57 -13.66 -20.84
N HIS A 16 10.69 -14.25 -20.01
CA HIS A 16 10.72 -15.67 -19.66
C HIS A 16 9.72 -16.53 -20.42
N TYR A 17 8.60 -15.95 -20.88
CA TYR A 17 7.49 -16.73 -21.45
C TYR A 17 7.09 -16.30 -22.87
N ILE A 18 7.53 -15.13 -23.34
CA ILE A 18 7.19 -14.62 -24.68
C ILE A 18 8.49 -14.56 -25.49
N SER A 19 8.77 -15.62 -26.26
CA SER A 19 9.81 -15.60 -27.29
C SER A 19 9.49 -14.55 -28.36
N ASP A 20 10.52 -14.07 -29.06
CA ASP A 20 10.55 -13.04 -30.12
C ASP A 20 9.55 -13.20 -31.30
N GLU A 21 8.61 -14.15 -31.24
CA GLU A 21 7.74 -14.55 -32.34
C GLU A 21 6.61 -13.54 -32.64
N GLU A 22 6.15 -12.70 -31.69
CA GLU A 22 5.24 -11.58 -31.98
C GLU A 22 5.49 -10.30 -31.14
N PRO A 23 6.34 -9.36 -31.63
CA PRO A 23 6.70 -8.15 -30.89
C PRO A 23 5.54 -7.15 -30.71
N GLY A 24 4.45 -7.30 -31.48
CA GLY A 24 3.25 -6.45 -31.38
C GLY A 24 2.39 -6.79 -30.17
N PHE A 25 2.07 -8.08 -29.99
CA PHE A 25 1.25 -8.57 -28.87
C PHE A 25 1.94 -8.35 -27.52
N SER A 26 3.24 -8.65 -27.43
CA SER A 26 4.08 -8.42 -26.26
C SER A 26 4.03 -6.97 -25.73
N LYS A 27 4.18 -6.00 -26.64
CA LYS A 27 4.15 -4.56 -26.30
C LYS A 27 2.77 -4.12 -25.86
N LEU A 28 1.72 -4.59 -26.53
CA LEU A 28 0.34 -4.24 -26.20
C LEU A 28 -0.06 -4.82 -24.84
N PHE A 29 0.24 -6.09 -24.58
CA PHE A 29 0.01 -6.74 -23.30
C PHE A 29 0.72 -5.99 -22.16
N SER A 30 2.02 -5.73 -22.31
CA SER A 30 2.81 -5.02 -21.30
C SER A 30 2.29 -3.60 -21.03
N SER A 31 1.88 -2.88 -22.08
CA SER A 31 1.33 -1.53 -21.97
C SER A 31 -0.03 -1.52 -21.26
N VAL A 32 -0.92 -2.47 -21.57
CA VAL A 32 -2.23 -2.58 -20.92
C VAL A 32 -2.06 -2.93 -19.45
N VAL A 33 -1.25 -3.93 -19.12
CA VAL A 33 -1.00 -4.33 -17.73
C VAL A 33 -0.37 -3.17 -16.95
N SER A 34 0.62 -2.48 -17.52
CA SER A 34 1.22 -1.29 -16.91
C SER A 34 0.20 -0.17 -16.70
N GLY A 35 -0.66 0.11 -17.69
CA GLY A 35 -1.67 1.16 -17.61
C GLY A 35 -2.71 0.89 -16.52
N VAL A 36 -3.23 -0.35 -16.46
CA VAL A 36 -4.14 -0.78 -15.40
C VAL A 36 -3.48 -0.64 -14.02
N ASN A 37 -2.21 -1.04 -13.90
CA ASN A 37 -1.46 -0.95 -12.66
C ASN A 37 -1.35 0.50 -12.17
N VAL A 38 -0.92 1.41 -13.05
CA VAL A 38 -0.82 2.85 -12.74
C VAL A 38 -2.17 3.43 -12.31
N PHE A 39 -3.26 3.04 -12.99
CA PHE A 39 -4.61 3.49 -12.65
C PHE A 39 -5.02 3.05 -11.24
N ILE A 40 -4.83 1.78 -10.89
CA ILE A 40 -5.12 1.26 -9.53
C ILE A 40 -4.28 2.00 -8.48
N PHE A 41 -2.98 2.20 -8.73
CA PHE A 41 -2.10 2.88 -7.80
C PHE A 41 -2.45 4.35 -7.59
N PHE A 42 -2.97 5.03 -8.62
CA PHE A 42 -3.44 6.39 -8.47
C PHE A 42 -4.55 6.51 -7.41
N PHE A 43 -5.53 5.59 -7.42
CA PHE A 43 -6.59 5.57 -6.40
C PHE A 43 -6.07 5.17 -5.01
N LEU A 44 -5.16 4.20 -4.94
CA LEU A 44 -4.54 3.82 -3.67
C LEU A 44 -3.74 4.99 -3.06
N LEU A 45 -2.99 5.73 -3.89
CA LEU A 45 -2.26 6.93 -3.47
C LEU A 45 -3.22 8.03 -3.00
N ALA A 46 -4.33 8.25 -3.71
CA ALA A 46 -5.35 9.19 -3.27
C ALA A 46 -5.92 8.83 -1.90
N ALA A 47 -6.24 7.55 -1.66
CA ALA A 47 -6.71 7.08 -0.36
C ALA A 47 -5.68 7.30 0.76
N GLN A 48 -4.38 7.12 0.46
CA GLN A 48 -3.31 7.42 1.42
C GLN A 48 -3.24 8.92 1.77
N PHE A 49 -3.40 9.80 0.79
CA PHE A 49 -3.47 11.25 1.05
C PHE A 49 -4.68 11.63 1.91
N VAL A 50 -5.84 11.01 1.68
CA VAL A 50 -7.03 11.21 2.53
C VAL A 50 -6.75 10.80 3.98
N ALA A 51 -6.10 9.66 4.18
CA ALA A 51 -5.73 9.18 5.51
C ALA A 51 -4.75 10.16 6.21
N MET A 52 -3.71 10.61 5.49
CA MET A 52 -2.72 11.55 6.02
C MET A 52 -3.33 12.92 6.36
N ALA A 53 -4.17 13.45 5.47
CA ALA A 53 -4.90 14.69 5.71
C ALA A 53 -5.80 14.60 6.94
N SER A 54 -6.48 13.46 7.11
CA SER A 54 -7.34 13.22 8.28
C SER A 54 -6.51 13.16 9.55
N LEU A 55 -5.36 12.49 9.54
CA LEU A 55 -4.44 12.44 10.67
C LEU A 55 -3.97 13.85 11.06
N LEU A 56 -3.49 14.65 10.10
CA LEU A 56 -3.04 16.02 10.36
C LEU A 56 -4.16 16.92 10.87
N LYS A 57 -5.37 16.80 10.30
CA LYS A 57 -6.58 17.51 10.74
C LYS A 57 -6.82 17.28 12.23
N PHE A 58 -6.79 16.02 12.69
CA PHE A 58 -7.02 15.70 14.10
C PHE A 58 -5.83 16.02 14.99
N ALA A 59 -4.59 15.87 14.51
CA ALA A 59 -3.39 16.11 15.31
C ALA A 59 -3.13 17.61 15.55
N PHE A 60 -3.33 18.45 14.53
CA PHE A 60 -3.06 19.89 14.60
C PHE A 60 -4.32 20.75 14.73
N VAL A 61 -5.51 20.13 14.76
CA VAL A 61 -6.81 20.81 14.87
C VAL A 61 -6.98 21.88 13.77
N ILE A 62 -6.62 21.51 12.54
CA ILE A 62 -6.74 22.34 11.34
C ILE A 62 -7.82 21.80 10.41
N ASP A 63 -8.30 22.60 9.46
CA ASP A 63 -9.27 22.14 8.48
C ASP A 63 -8.69 21.07 7.53
N TYR A 64 -9.58 20.24 6.95
CA TYR A 64 -9.18 19.14 6.09
C TYR A 64 -8.44 19.60 4.82
N ILE A 65 -8.92 20.67 4.17
CA ILE A 65 -8.32 21.20 2.93
C ILE A 65 -6.86 21.64 3.16
N PRO A 66 -6.53 22.51 4.14
CA PRO A 66 -5.15 22.86 4.41
C PRO A 66 -4.31 21.66 4.87
N ALA A 67 -4.87 20.73 5.66
CA ALA A 67 -4.19 19.49 6.03
C ALA A 67 -3.80 18.63 4.82
N ALA A 68 -4.69 18.51 3.84
CA ALA A 68 -4.45 17.77 2.60
C ALA A 68 -3.36 18.43 1.74
N ILE A 69 -3.39 19.76 1.61
CA ILE A 69 -2.37 20.52 0.85
C ILE A 69 -0.99 20.34 1.50
N ILE A 70 -0.89 20.48 2.82
CA ILE A 70 0.37 20.29 3.55
C ILE A 70 0.90 18.87 3.37
N SER A 71 0.04 17.85 3.52
CA SER A 71 0.41 16.45 3.29
C SER A 71 0.98 16.23 1.89
N CYS A 72 0.30 16.78 0.86
CA CYS A 72 0.71 16.70 -0.53
C CYS A 72 2.09 17.34 -0.77
N LEU A 73 2.28 18.57 -0.30
CA LEU A 73 3.53 19.29 -0.45
C LEU A 73 4.68 18.55 0.22
N VAL A 74 4.53 18.13 1.48
CA VAL A 74 5.57 17.40 2.21
C VAL A 74 5.96 16.14 1.44
N VAL A 75 4.98 15.34 1.02
CA VAL A 75 5.22 14.08 0.29
C VAL A 75 5.94 14.30 -1.02
N ILE A 76 5.45 15.22 -1.85
CA ILE A 76 6.08 15.53 -3.14
C ILE A 76 7.50 16.05 -2.94
N THR A 77 7.70 16.97 -1.99
CA THR A 77 8.99 17.57 -1.72
C THR A 77 10.02 16.52 -1.31
N TYR A 78 9.76 15.72 -0.28
CA TYR A 78 10.77 14.74 0.15
C TYR A 78 10.98 13.64 -0.91
N THR A 79 9.93 13.23 -1.62
CA THR A 79 10.04 12.19 -2.66
C THR A 79 10.87 12.67 -3.86
N ALA A 80 10.67 13.92 -4.28
CA ALA A 80 11.40 14.52 -5.38
C ALA A 80 12.90 14.71 -5.08
N PHE A 81 13.24 15.11 -3.84
CA PHE A 81 14.65 15.33 -3.46
C PHE A 81 15.41 14.05 -3.14
N ALA A 82 14.73 13.03 -2.60
CA ALA A 82 15.40 11.86 -2.03
C ALA A 82 15.73 10.76 -3.08
N GLY A 83 15.01 10.72 -4.20
CA GLY A 83 15.12 9.64 -5.19
C GLY A 83 14.74 8.26 -4.61
N LEU A 84 14.93 7.19 -5.38
CA LEU A 84 14.48 5.84 -4.98
C LEU A 84 15.14 5.35 -3.68
N SER A 85 16.45 5.54 -3.52
CA SER A 85 17.18 5.11 -2.32
C SER A 85 16.74 5.86 -1.07
N GLY A 86 16.48 7.17 -1.19
CA GLY A 86 15.99 7.95 -0.07
C GLY A 86 14.56 7.59 0.32
N VAL A 87 13.69 7.27 -0.66
CA VAL A 87 12.34 6.74 -0.40
C VAL A 87 12.40 5.43 0.40
N ILE A 88 13.34 4.54 0.09
CA ILE A 88 13.51 3.27 0.84
C ILE A 88 13.89 3.54 2.30
N ILE A 89 14.80 4.50 2.55
CA ILE A 89 15.21 4.85 3.92
C ILE A 89 14.04 5.47 4.68
N THR A 90 13.29 6.40 4.07
CA THR A 90 12.13 7.01 4.72
C THR A 90 11.02 6.00 5.02
N ASP A 91 10.80 5.02 4.14
CA ASP A 91 9.84 3.94 4.34
C ASP A 91 10.25 3.05 5.52
N LEU A 92 11.54 2.73 5.64
CA LEU A 92 12.07 1.97 6.78
C LEU A 92 11.88 2.73 8.10
N LEU A 93 12.19 4.04 8.11
CA LEU A 93 11.99 4.87 9.30
C LEU A 93 10.50 4.98 9.68
N GLN A 94 9.61 5.18 8.69
CA GLN A 94 8.18 5.23 8.92
C GLN A 94 7.64 3.89 9.47
N PHE A 95 8.13 2.76 8.95
CA PHE A 95 7.80 1.44 9.47
C PHE A 95 8.17 1.30 10.95
N ILE A 96 9.39 1.67 11.33
CA ILE A 96 9.86 1.62 12.72
C ILE A 96 8.98 2.51 13.62
N ILE A 97 8.69 3.74 13.18
CA ILE A 97 7.85 4.67 13.94
C ILE A 97 6.44 4.12 14.13
N ILE A 98 5.82 3.57 13.08
CA ILE A 98 4.47 2.97 13.17
C ILE A 98 4.46 1.80 14.16
N VAL A 99 5.47 0.92 14.13
CA VAL A 99 5.58 -0.20 15.07
C VAL A 99 5.66 0.31 16.52
N ILE A 100 6.48 1.34 16.77
CA ILE A 100 6.60 1.95 18.10
C ILE A 100 5.27 2.59 18.53
N MET A 101 4.61 3.34 17.64
CA MET A 101 3.30 3.95 17.88
C MET A 101 2.23 2.91 18.21
N ILE A 102 2.25 1.76 17.55
CA ILE A 102 1.33 0.66 17.85
C ILE A 102 1.53 0.18 19.29
N ILE A 103 2.78 -0.06 19.70
CA ILE A 103 3.08 -0.61 21.03
C ILE A 103 2.79 0.41 22.13
N LEU A 104 3.18 1.67 21.94
CA LEU A 104 3.12 2.69 22.99
C LEU A 104 1.79 3.44 23.07
N ILE A 105 1.04 3.52 21.97
CA ILE A 105 -0.20 4.32 21.92
C ILE A 105 -1.39 3.46 21.56
N PHE A 106 -1.32 2.68 20.47
CA PHE A 106 -2.49 1.94 19.99
C PHE A 106 -2.93 0.82 20.95
N ILE A 107 -2.01 -0.05 21.37
CA ILE A 107 -2.30 -1.15 22.30
C ILE A 107 -2.84 -0.64 23.65
N PRO A 108 -2.17 0.28 24.36
CA PRO A 108 -2.70 0.79 25.62
C PRO A 108 -3.98 1.61 25.43
N GLY A 109 -4.12 2.32 24.30
CA GLY A 109 -5.37 3.02 23.95
C GLY A 109 -6.55 2.07 23.85
N ILE A 110 -6.40 0.95 23.13
CA ILE A 110 -7.44 -0.10 23.08
C ILE A 110 -7.71 -0.65 24.47
N ASN A 111 -6.67 -0.96 25.25
CA ASN A 111 -6.84 -1.55 26.58
C ASN A 111 -7.61 -0.61 27.53
N TYR A 112 -7.32 0.68 27.46
CA TYR A 112 -8.01 1.71 28.24
C TYR A 112 -9.46 1.90 27.79
N ASP A 113 -9.70 2.09 26.49
CA ASP A 113 -11.03 2.35 25.96
C ASP A 113 -11.98 1.15 26.12
N THR A 114 -11.46 -0.06 25.94
CA THR A 114 -12.24 -1.30 26.01
C THR A 114 -12.27 -1.95 27.40
N GLU A 115 -11.61 -1.35 28.39
CA GLU A 115 -11.42 -1.93 29.74
C GLU A 115 -10.94 -3.39 29.67
N GLY A 116 -9.81 -3.61 28.99
CA GLY A 116 -9.26 -4.96 28.82
C GLY A 116 -10.11 -5.87 27.96
N LEU A 117 -10.69 -5.35 26.87
CA LEU A 117 -11.56 -6.07 25.92
C LEU A 117 -12.94 -6.47 26.47
N THR A 118 -13.27 -6.10 27.71
CA THR A 118 -14.56 -6.44 28.34
C THR A 118 -15.74 -5.86 27.56
N LYS A 119 -15.58 -4.63 27.03
CA LYS A 119 -16.59 -3.94 26.20
C LYS A 119 -16.81 -4.57 24.83
N LEU A 120 -16.00 -5.54 24.40
CA LEU A 120 -16.28 -6.30 23.17
C LEU A 120 -17.59 -7.10 23.27
N THR A 121 -18.06 -7.37 24.49
CA THR A 121 -19.34 -8.05 24.74
C THR A 121 -20.55 -7.17 24.35
N GLU A 122 -20.37 -5.85 24.29
CA GLU A 122 -21.41 -4.90 23.87
C GLU A 122 -21.53 -4.81 22.33
N LEU A 123 -20.55 -5.33 21.59
CA LEU A 123 -20.58 -5.35 20.14
C LEU A 123 -21.59 -6.40 19.65
N PRO A 124 -22.30 -6.13 18.54
CA PRO A 124 -23.15 -7.14 17.92
C PRO A 124 -22.33 -8.39 17.59
N ALA A 125 -22.87 -9.57 17.91
CA ALA A 125 -22.18 -10.86 17.74
C ALA A 125 -21.62 -11.11 16.32
N ASN A 126 -22.17 -10.41 15.33
CA ASN A 126 -21.74 -10.48 13.94
C ASN A 126 -20.35 -9.86 13.68
N PHE A 127 -19.89 -8.91 14.51
CA PHE A 127 -18.60 -8.23 14.32
C PHE A 127 -17.41 -9.09 14.72
N LEU A 128 -17.61 -10.02 15.65
CA LEU A 128 -16.59 -10.99 16.08
C LEU A 128 -16.66 -12.29 15.25
N ASN A 129 -17.64 -12.41 14.36
CA ASN A 129 -17.78 -13.56 13.49
C ASN A 129 -16.94 -13.36 12.21
N GLY A 130 -15.74 -13.94 12.20
CA GLY A 130 -14.83 -13.87 11.04
C GLY A 130 -15.38 -14.47 9.75
N THR A 131 -16.45 -15.28 9.82
CA THR A 131 -17.11 -15.88 8.64
C THR A 131 -18.35 -15.13 8.18
N TYR A 132 -18.68 -13.99 8.78
CA TYR A 132 -19.88 -13.21 8.46
C TYR A 132 -19.97 -12.84 6.97
N TYR A 133 -18.85 -12.45 6.36
CA TYR A 133 -18.75 -12.14 4.93
C TYR A 133 -18.65 -13.40 4.03
N GLY A 134 -18.67 -14.59 4.63
CA GLY A 134 -18.61 -15.88 3.94
C GLY A 134 -17.19 -16.40 3.68
N TRP A 135 -17.09 -17.73 3.55
CA TRP A 135 -15.82 -18.41 3.22
C TRP A 135 -15.25 -17.99 1.87
N ALA A 136 -16.11 -17.66 0.91
CA ALA A 136 -15.68 -17.15 -0.39
C ALA A 136 -14.87 -15.85 -0.25
N PHE A 137 -15.30 -14.91 0.61
CA PHE A 137 -14.56 -13.67 0.86
C PHE A 137 -13.21 -13.93 1.53
N LEU A 138 -13.19 -14.80 2.55
CA LEU A 138 -11.96 -15.14 3.27
C LEU A 138 -10.91 -15.83 2.39
N ILE A 139 -11.34 -16.63 1.41
CA ILE A 139 -10.44 -17.29 0.45
C ILE A 139 -10.06 -16.32 -0.67
N ALA A 140 -11.01 -15.50 -1.14
CA ALA A 140 -10.78 -14.51 -2.18
C ALA A 140 -9.75 -13.46 -1.75
N LEU A 141 -9.76 -13.02 -0.48
CA LEU A 141 -8.80 -12.04 0.03
C LEU A 141 -7.33 -12.44 -0.22
N PRO A 142 -6.80 -13.56 0.32
CA PRO A 142 -5.43 -13.97 0.03
C PRO A 142 -5.23 -14.34 -1.44
N LEU A 143 -6.23 -14.97 -2.09
CA LEU A 143 -6.11 -15.41 -3.48
C LEU A 143 -5.93 -14.23 -4.46
N PHE A 144 -6.60 -13.11 -4.25
CA PHE A 144 -6.52 -11.95 -5.14
C PHE A 144 -5.56 -10.86 -4.63
N LEU A 145 -5.43 -10.68 -3.31
CA LEU A 145 -4.56 -9.67 -2.74
C LEU A 145 -3.09 -10.07 -2.82
N SER A 146 -2.73 -11.35 -2.61
CA SER A 146 -1.33 -11.78 -2.66
C SER A 146 -0.70 -11.63 -4.06
N PRO A 147 -1.32 -12.07 -5.17
CA PRO A 147 -0.79 -11.82 -6.51
C PRO A 147 -0.74 -10.34 -6.88
N SER A 148 -1.70 -9.53 -6.39
CA SER A 148 -1.71 -8.08 -6.62
C SER A 148 -0.45 -7.40 -6.07
N VAL A 149 0.05 -7.85 -4.92
CA VAL A 149 1.32 -7.38 -4.37
C VAL A 149 2.50 -7.76 -5.28
N LEU A 150 2.51 -8.93 -5.91
CA LEU A 150 3.62 -9.35 -6.79
C LEU A 150 3.70 -8.56 -8.09
N ILE A 151 2.59 -8.05 -8.62
CA ILE A 151 2.56 -7.26 -9.86
C ILE A 151 3.07 -5.82 -9.62
N ARG A 152 3.15 -5.41 -8.35
CA ARG A 152 3.47 -4.06 -7.92
C ARG A 152 4.88 -3.62 -8.34
N MET A 153 4.96 -2.54 -9.12
CA MET A 153 6.23 -2.05 -9.68
C MET A 153 7.23 -1.58 -8.62
N ASP A 154 6.80 -0.94 -7.54
CA ASP A 154 7.71 -0.47 -6.49
C ASP A 154 8.47 -1.60 -5.80
N ILE A 155 7.87 -2.80 -5.67
CA ILE A 155 8.56 -3.96 -5.09
C ILE A 155 9.69 -4.41 -6.01
N TRP A 156 9.43 -4.52 -7.31
CA TRP A 156 10.45 -4.88 -8.30
C TRP A 156 11.58 -3.85 -8.34
N GLN A 157 11.24 -2.56 -8.31
CA GLN A 157 12.23 -1.49 -8.31
C GLN A 157 13.10 -1.51 -7.04
N ARG A 158 12.52 -1.80 -5.87
CA ARG A 158 13.27 -1.87 -4.60
C ARG A 158 14.17 -3.09 -4.49
N ILE A 159 13.77 -4.23 -5.05
CA ILE A 159 14.61 -5.45 -5.07
C ILE A 159 15.89 -5.23 -5.91
N LEU A 160 15.85 -4.31 -6.87
CA LEU A 160 16.92 -4.08 -7.83
C LEU A 160 17.75 -2.81 -7.55
N ALA A 161 17.28 -1.95 -6.64
CA ALA A 161 17.98 -0.78 -6.14
C ALA A 161 19.14 -1.19 -5.22
#